data_AF-A0A3C1KGW4-F1
#
_entry.id   AF-A0A3C1KGW4-F1
#
_cell.length_a   1.000
_cell.length_b   1.000
_cell.length_c   1.000
_cell.angle_alpha   90.00
_cell.angle_beta   90.00
_cell.angle_gamma   90.00
#
_symmetry.space_group_name_H-M   'P 1'
#
loop_
_entity.id
_entity.type
_entity.pdbx_description
1 polymer ?
#
loop_
_entity_poly.entity_id
_entity_poly.type
_entity_poly.pdbx_seq_one_letter_code
_entity_poly.pdbx_strand_id
1 'polypeptide(L)'
;LSGPAADRLRVPLANAHPPVAPPLGPAHSRDSPDLYATLVERCREHIRRGDAYQLCLTTSMSVAAAVDPVDAYLRLRRLTGARRGLFVRVGGVALAGGSPETFLEIGGGVVRTSPIKGTRRRADDDETDAALVAELRESPKERAENVMIV
;
A
#
# COMPACT_ATOMS: atom_id res chain seq x y z
N LEU A 1 12.76 -14.19 -19.40
CA LEU A 1 13.07 -13.30 -20.54
C LEU A 1 14.06 -12.27 -20.07
N SER A 2 15.29 -12.35 -20.55
CA SER A 2 16.17 -11.19 -20.59
C SER A 2 15.54 -10.19 -21.54
N GLY A 3 14.69 -9.30 -21.00
CA GLY A 3 14.58 -7.97 -21.62
C GLY A 3 15.98 -7.34 -21.66
N PRO A 4 16.22 -6.28 -22.44
CA PRO A 4 17.42 -5.49 -22.23
C PRO A 4 17.50 -5.25 -20.73
N ALA A 5 18.58 -5.70 -20.10
CA ALA A 5 18.80 -5.49 -18.68
C ALA A 5 18.58 -3.99 -18.51
N ALA A 6 17.45 -3.59 -17.92
CA ALA A 6 17.12 -2.19 -17.74
C ALA A 6 18.34 -1.66 -17.03
N ASP A 7 19.14 -0.88 -17.76
CA ASP A 7 20.51 -0.60 -17.37
C ASP A 7 20.36 -0.01 -15.99
N ARG A 8 20.72 -0.81 -14.97
CA ARG A 8 20.25 -0.56 -13.61
C ARG A 8 21.02 0.69 -13.28
N LEU A 9 20.37 1.85 -13.40
CA LEU A 9 20.96 3.13 -13.09
C LEU A 9 21.28 3.04 -11.61
N ARG A 10 22.50 2.59 -11.31
CA ARG A 10 23.08 2.60 -9.98
C ARG A 10 23.44 4.06 -9.78
N VAL A 11 22.42 4.86 -9.52
CA VAL A 11 22.64 6.14 -8.87
C VAL A 11 23.22 5.76 -7.52
N PRO A 12 24.49 6.09 -7.24
CA PRO A 12 24.98 5.96 -5.88
C PRO A 12 24.05 6.83 -5.05
N LEU A 13 23.21 6.21 -4.22
CA LEU A 13 22.60 6.93 -3.13
C LEU A 13 23.78 7.30 -2.25
N ALA A 14 24.30 8.51 -2.45
CA ALA A 14 25.40 9.03 -1.66
C ALA A 14 25.02 8.78 -0.20
N ASN A 15 25.85 8.03 0.52
CA ASN A 15 25.72 7.94 1.96
C ASN A 15 25.95 9.35 2.50
N ALA A 16 24.88 10.05 2.88
CA ALA A 16 25.01 11.39 3.42
C ALA A 16 24.00 11.62 4.56
N HIS A 17 24.54 11.34 5.76
CA HIS A 17 24.19 11.89 7.07
C HIS A 17 22.80 11.64 7.66
N PRO A 18 22.70 11.54 9.01
CA PRO A 18 21.41 11.56 9.68
C PRO A 18 20.95 13.01 9.83
N PRO A 19 19.82 13.44 9.26
CA PRO A 19 19.10 14.52 9.88
C PRO A 19 18.22 13.87 10.97
N VAL A 20 18.42 14.31 12.21
CA VAL A 20 17.32 14.32 13.18
C VAL A 20 16.20 15.07 12.46
N ALA A 21 15.21 14.32 11.98
CA ALA A 21 14.06 14.95 11.34
C ALA A 21 13.48 15.92 12.39
N PRO A 22 13.27 17.19 12.05
CA PRO A 22 12.56 18.08 12.96
C PRO A 22 11.24 17.40 13.37
N PRO A 23 10.77 17.62 14.60
CA PRO A 23 9.56 16.97 15.09
C PRO A 23 8.45 17.20 14.07
N LEU A 24 7.83 16.11 13.64
CA LEU A 24 6.70 16.17 12.73
C LEU A 24 5.56 16.91 13.43
N GLY A 25 4.86 17.77 12.69
CA GLY A 25 3.61 18.34 13.18
C GLY A 25 2.56 17.24 13.43
N PRO A 26 1.42 17.59 14.05
CA PRO A 26 0.31 16.64 14.17
C PRO A 26 -0.13 16.18 12.77
N ALA A 27 -0.48 14.91 12.65
CA ALA A 27 -1.08 14.40 11.43
C ALA A 27 -2.54 14.83 11.36
N HIS A 28 -2.96 15.33 10.21
CA HIS A 28 -4.33 15.72 9.91
C HIS A 28 -4.95 14.68 8.99
N SER A 29 -6.04 14.05 9.43
CA SER A 29 -6.87 13.22 8.56
C SER A 29 -7.77 14.11 7.71
N ARG A 30 -7.95 13.75 6.43
CA ARG A 30 -8.91 14.43 5.54
C ARG A 30 -10.35 14.26 6.04
N ASP A 31 -10.67 13.06 6.51
CA ASP A 31 -12.00 12.69 6.98
C ASP A 31 -11.95 12.46 8.50
N SER A 32 -12.90 13.03 9.24
CA SER A 32 -13.07 12.69 10.66
C SER A 32 -13.60 11.25 10.82
N PRO A 33 -13.42 10.61 11.98
CA PRO A 33 -13.96 9.27 12.22
C PRO A 33 -15.47 9.16 11.94
N ASP A 34 -16.26 10.13 12.42
CA ASP A 34 -17.72 10.14 12.22
C ASP A 34 -18.12 10.35 10.76
N LEU A 35 -17.39 11.22 10.05
CA LEU A 35 -17.61 11.41 8.62
C LEU A 35 -17.26 10.14 7.84
N TYR A 36 -16.13 9.51 8.16
CA TYR A 36 -15.71 8.28 7.50
C TYR A 36 -16.71 7.14 7.73
N ALA A 37 -17.23 6.99 8.95
CA ALA A 37 -18.30 6.04 9.26
C ALA A 37 -19.58 6.32 8.44
N THR A 38 -19.95 7.60 8.30
CA THR A 38 -21.07 8.00 7.45
C THR A 38 -20.84 7.64 5.97
N LEU A 39 -19.61 7.85 5.47
CA LEU A 39 -19.24 7.46 4.10
C LEU A 39 -19.28 5.94 3.90
N VAL A 40 -18.87 5.16 4.90
CA VAL A 40 -18.99 3.70 4.86
C VAL A 40 -20.46 3.27 4.70
N GLU A 41 -21.39 3.85 5.48
CA GLU A 41 -22.81 3.52 5.35
C GLU A 41 -23.39 3.93 3.99
N ARG A 42 -22.94 5.05 3.43
CA ARG A 42 -23.30 5.43 2.04
C ARG A 42 -22.80 4.41 1.02
N CYS A 43 -21.56 3.93 1.14
CA CYS A 43 -21.05 2.86 0.28
C CYS A 43 -21.91 1.60 0.39
N ARG A 44 -22.31 1.20 1.62
CA ARG A 44 -23.19 0.04 1.83
C ARG A 44 -24.55 0.23 1.20
N GLU A 45 -25.11 1.43 1.23
CA GLU A 45 -26.38 1.73 0.58
C GLU A 45 -26.30 1.58 -0.95
N HIS A 46 -25.25 2.11 -1.58
CA HIS A 46 -25.01 1.90 -3.01
C HIS A 46 -24.89 0.41 -3.35
N ILE A 47 -24.23 -0.39 -2.50
CA ILE A 47 -24.14 -1.84 -2.69
C ILE A 47 -25.52 -2.50 -2.58
N ARG A 48 -26.34 -2.15 -1.58
CA ARG A 48 -27.70 -2.70 -1.39
C ARG A 48 -28.63 -2.37 -2.56
N ARG A 49 -28.49 -1.18 -3.13
CA ARG A 49 -29.26 -0.74 -4.31
C ARG A 49 -28.82 -1.42 -5.60
N GLY A 50 -27.68 -2.10 -5.60
CA GLY A 50 -27.11 -2.74 -6.78
C GLY A 50 -26.27 -1.81 -7.66
N ASP A 51 -25.89 -0.63 -7.17
CA ASP A 51 -25.08 0.32 -7.94
C ASP A 51 -23.62 -0.17 -8.10
N ALA A 52 -23.13 -0.98 -7.16
CA ALA A 52 -21.80 -1.61 -7.20
C ALA A 52 -21.77 -2.89 -6.37
N TYR A 53 -20.92 -3.85 -6.72
CA TYR A 53 -20.67 -5.03 -5.88
C TYR A 53 -19.67 -4.75 -4.75
N GLN A 54 -18.67 -3.91 -5.01
CA GLN A 54 -17.63 -3.54 -4.05
C GLN A 54 -17.18 -2.10 -4.29
N LEU A 55 -16.92 -1.36 -3.21
CA LEU A 55 -16.36 -0.02 -3.23
C LEU A 55 -15.11 0.02 -2.34
N CYS A 56 -14.01 0.59 -2.84
CA CYS A 56 -12.79 0.81 -2.06
C CYS A 56 -12.77 2.26 -1.55
N LEU A 57 -13.37 2.49 -0.38
CA LEU A 57 -13.30 3.78 0.28
C LEU A 57 -11.89 3.97 0.87
N THR A 58 -11.27 5.12 0.59
CA THR A 58 -9.92 5.47 1.07
C THR A 58 -9.92 6.88 1.65
N THR A 59 -9.04 7.11 2.63
CA THR A 59 -8.77 8.44 3.18
C THR A 59 -7.28 8.80 3.07
N SER A 60 -6.94 10.06 3.33
CA SER A 60 -5.58 10.56 3.28
C SER A 60 -5.23 11.29 4.57
N MET A 61 -3.99 11.12 5.02
CA MET A 61 -3.43 11.89 6.13
C MET A 61 -2.32 12.79 5.61
N SER A 62 -2.26 14.02 6.12
CA SER A 62 -1.23 14.99 5.79
C SER A 62 -0.50 15.44 7.06
N VAL A 63 0.80 15.65 6.96
CA VAL A 63 1.62 16.16 8.05
C VAL A 63 2.53 17.25 7.53
N ALA A 64 2.60 18.38 8.25
CA ALA A 64 3.61 19.39 7.97
C ALA A 64 4.98 18.80 8.35
N ALA A 65 5.84 18.63 7.36
CA ALA A 65 7.11 17.95 7.52
C ALA A 65 8.20 18.64 6.69
N ALA A 66 9.32 18.94 7.33
CA ALA A 66 10.56 19.30 6.67
C ALA A 66 11.44 18.03 6.62
N VAL A 67 11.21 17.18 5.63
CA VAL A 67 11.91 15.90 5.44
C VAL A 67 12.57 15.84 4.07
N ASP A 68 13.76 15.25 3.98
CA ASP A 68 14.30 14.84 2.69
C ASP A 68 13.46 13.65 2.16
N PRO A 69 12.85 13.76 0.96
CA PRO A 69 12.08 12.66 0.40
C PRO A 69 12.89 11.36 0.20
N VAL A 70 14.21 11.43 -0.01
CA VAL A 70 15.06 10.22 -0.11
C VAL A 70 15.13 9.51 1.24
N ASP A 71 15.38 10.25 2.32
CA ASP A 71 15.40 9.69 3.67
C ASP A 71 14.05 9.11 4.07
N ALA A 72 12.96 9.81 3.75
CA ALA A 72 11.61 9.32 3.98
C ALA A 72 11.35 8.00 3.24
N TYR A 73 11.77 7.90 1.97
CA TYR A 73 11.65 6.67 1.19
C TYR A 73 12.50 5.52 1.76
N LEU A 74 13.75 5.79 2.15
CA LEU A 74 14.63 4.77 2.73
C LEU A 74 14.09 4.23 4.05
N ARG A 75 13.50 5.09 4.89
CA ARG A 75 12.78 4.69 6.12
C ARG A 75 11.54 3.84 5.77
N LEU A 76 10.71 4.30 4.84
CA LEU A 76 9.52 3.56 4.37
C LEU A 76 9.88 2.15 3.87
N ARG A 77 10.97 2.02 3.11
CA ARG A 77 11.42 0.74 2.55
C ARG A 77 11.88 -0.24 3.62
N ARG A 78 12.49 0.25 4.71
CA ARG A 78 12.85 -0.59 5.86
C ARG A 78 11.63 -1.06 6.65
N LEU A 79 10.59 -0.23 6.74
CA LEU A 79 9.39 -0.52 7.52
C LEU A 79 8.40 -1.46 6.81
N THR A 80 8.19 -1.28 5.51
CA THR A 80 7.08 -1.95 4.80
C THR A 80 7.40 -3.36 4.31
N GLY A 81 8.68 -3.73 4.20
CA GLY A 81 9.09 -4.99 3.57
C GLY A 81 8.57 -5.18 2.14
N ALA A 82 8.10 -4.11 1.49
CA ALA A 82 7.38 -4.18 0.24
C ALA A 82 8.29 -4.71 -0.88
N ARG A 83 7.80 -5.69 -1.64
CA ARG A 83 8.54 -6.29 -2.76
C ARG A 83 8.78 -5.29 -3.89
N ARG A 84 7.88 -4.31 -4.05
CA ARG A 84 7.93 -3.29 -5.11
C ARG A 84 7.98 -1.88 -4.52
N GLY A 85 9.20 -1.36 -4.34
CA GLY A 85 9.41 0.03 -3.93
C GLY A 85 9.33 1.01 -5.10
N LEU A 86 8.90 2.24 -4.83
CA LEU A 86 8.79 3.33 -5.78
C LEU A 86 9.38 4.60 -5.16
N PHE A 87 10.23 5.29 -5.90
CA PHE A 87 10.60 6.68 -5.63
C PHE A 87 10.63 7.45 -6.95
N VAL A 88 9.87 8.54 -7.03
CA VAL A 88 9.80 9.43 -8.18
C VAL A 88 9.87 10.86 -7.67
N ARG A 89 10.71 11.69 -8.28
CA ARG A 89 10.79 13.12 -7.98
C ARG A 89 10.67 13.90 -9.28
N VAL A 90 9.67 14.78 -9.35
CA VAL A 90 9.41 15.64 -10.52
C VAL A 90 9.18 17.05 -10.02
N GLY A 91 10.06 17.97 -10.39
CA GLY A 91 10.04 19.34 -9.87
C GLY A 91 10.10 19.36 -8.34
N GLY A 92 9.21 20.13 -7.72
CA GLY A 92 9.08 20.25 -6.26
C GLY A 92 8.31 19.12 -5.57
N VAL A 93 7.90 18.07 -6.29
CA VAL A 93 7.08 16.98 -5.76
C VAL A 93 7.86 15.67 -5.76
N ALA A 94 7.76 14.93 -4.66
CA ALA A 94 8.30 13.59 -4.53
C ALA A 94 7.20 12.60 -4.14
N LEU A 95 7.19 11.44 -4.80
CA LEU A 95 6.34 10.30 -4.51
C LEU A 95 7.23 9.15 -4.03
N ALA A 96 6.95 8.64 -2.83
CA ALA A 96 7.61 7.51 -2.23
C ALA A 96 6.56 6.47 -1.84
N GLY A 97 6.78 5.20 -2.16
CA GLY A 97 5.81 4.14 -1.92
C GLY A 97 6.42 2.74 -1.86
N GLY A 98 5.66 1.82 -1.30
CA GLY A 98 5.92 0.39 -1.35
C GLY A 98 4.63 -0.34 -1.70
N SER A 99 4.53 -0.86 -2.91
CA SER A 99 3.33 -1.61 -3.35
C SER A 99 3.39 -3.04 -2.82
N PRO A 100 2.32 -3.52 -2.15
CA PRO A 100 2.17 -4.93 -1.81
C PRO A 100 1.72 -5.77 -3.01
N GLU A 101 1.14 -5.14 -4.03
CA GLU A 101 0.45 -5.82 -5.13
C GLU A 101 1.13 -5.59 -6.49
N THR A 102 1.07 -6.62 -7.34
CA THR A 102 1.47 -6.54 -8.75
C THR A 102 0.25 -6.22 -9.59
N PHE A 103 0.14 -4.97 -10.05
CA PHE A 103 -0.91 -4.59 -11.00
C PHE A 103 -0.75 -5.36 -12.31
N LEU A 104 0.36 -5.16 -13.01
CA LEU A 104 0.70 -5.87 -14.24
C LEU A 104 2.21 -6.16 -14.33
N GLU A 105 2.54 -7.29 -14.94
CA GLU A 105 3.88 -7.66 -15.40
C GLU A 105 3.75 -8.26 -16.80
N ILE A 106 4.47 -7.71 -17.77
CA ILE A 106 4.36 -8.08 -19.20
C ILE A 106 5.73 -8.54 -19.70
N GLY A 107 5.80 -9.73 -20.28
CA GLY A 107 7.02 -10.23 -20.90
C GLY A 107 6.83 -11.54 -21.65
N GLY A 108 7.46 -11.65 -22.82
CA GLY A 108 7.50 -12.88 -23.63
C GLY A 108 6.14 -13.41 -24.02
N GLY A 109 5.26 -12.50 -24.46
CA GLY A 109 3.89 -12.83 -24.84
C GLY A 109 2.96 -13.15 -23.67
N VAL A 110 3.42 -13.04 -22.42
CA VAL A 110 2.61 -13.32 -21.22
C VAL A 110 2.37 -12.03 -20.44
N VAL A 111 1.12 -11.85 -20.02
CA VAL A 111 0.70 -10.83 -19.06
C VAL A 111 0.35 -11.52 -17.74
N ARG A 112 0.88 -11.01 -16.62
CA ARG A 112 0.59 -11.50 -15.28
C ARG A 112 0.05 -10.35 -14.41
N THR A 113 -0.90 -10.68 -13.53
CA THR A 113 -1.35 -9.83 -12.44
C THR A 113 -1.38 -10.67 -11.16
N SER A 114 -1.33 -10.04 -9.99
CA SER A 114 -1.45 -10.75 -8.71
C SER A 114 -2.34 -9.95 -7.77
N PRO A 115 -3.65 -9.88 -8.06
CA PRO A 115 -4.62 -9.16 -7.24
C PRO A 115 -4.66 -9.73 -5.82
N ILE A 116 -4.79 -8.87 -4.81
CA ILE A 116 -4.85 -9.26 -3.40
C ILE A 116 -6.17 -8.77 -2.80
N LYS A 117 -6.92 -9.69 -2.21
CA LYS A 117 -8.07 -9.38 -1.37
C LYS A 117 -8.09 -10.28 -0.15
N GLY A 118 -8.52 -9.69 0.95
CA GLY A 118 -8.48 -10.27 2.28
C GLY A 118 -7.26 -9.82 3.04
N THR A 119 -7.47 -9.45 4.30
CA THR A 119 -6.40 -8.91 5.15
C THR A 119 -6.60 -9.37 6.58
N ARG A 120 -5.50 -9.79 7.20
CA ARG A 120 -5.35 -9.90 8.64
C ARG A 120 -4.09 -9.16 9.06
N ARG A 121 -4.08 -8.65 10.29
CA ARG A 121 -2.85 -8.12 10.88
C ARG A 121 -1.84 -9.27 11.03
N ARG A 122 -0.55 -8.96 10.96
CA ARG A 122 0.48 -9.89 11.42
C ARG A 122 0.51 -9.93 12.94
N ALA A 123 0.81 -11.09 13.51
CA ALA A 123 1.14 -11.21 14.93
C ALA A 123 2.67 -11.30 15.10
N ASP A 124 3.13 -10.96 16.31
CA ASP A 124 4.56 -11.04 16.65
C ASP A 124 5.00 -12.46 17.00
N ASP A 125 4.05 -13.33 17.37
CA ASP A 125 4.28 -14.73 17.67
C ASP A 125 3.80 -15.65 16.54
N ASP A 126 4.60 -16.67 16.22
CA ASP A 126 4.39 -17.55 15.08
C ASP A 126 3.08 -18.35 15.18
N GLU A 127 2.66 -18.72 16.38
CA GLU A 127 1.44 -19.51 16.62
C GLU A 127 0.19 -18.69 16.32
N THR A 128 0.09 -17.47 16.86
CA THR A 128 -1.03 -16.57 16.58
C THR A 128 -1.02 -16.12 15.12
N ASP A 129 0.15 -15.87 14.53
CA ASP A 129 0.25 -15.50 13.12
C ASP A 129 -0.27 -16.64 12.23
N ALA A 130 0.09 -17.88 12.52
CA ALA A 130 -0.41 -19.06 11.83
C ALA A 130 -1.94 -19.22 11.98
N ALA A 131 -2.48 -18.96 13.17
CA ALA A 131 -3.92 -18.98 13.42
C ALA A 131 -4.66 -17.90 12.63
N LEU A 132 -4.15 -16.67 12.57
CA LEU A 132 -4.71 -15.58 11.76
C LEU A 132 -4.66 -15.89 10.26
N VAL A 133 -3.62 -16.55 9.79
CA VAL A 133 -3.51 -17.02 8.41
C VAL A 133 -4.56 -18.10 8.11
N ALA A 134 -4.76 -19.06 9.02
CA ALA A 134 -5.80 -20.08 8.88
C ALA A 134 -7.20 -19.44 8.86
N GLU A 135 -7.48 -18.52 9.78
CA GLU A 135 -8.74 -17.78 9.85
C GLU A 135 -9.02 -17.01 8.55
N LEU A 136 -8.01 -16.32 7.99
CA LEU A 136 -8.13 -15.62 6.72
C LEU A 136 -8.48 -16.58 5.57
N ARG A 137 -7.82 -17.75 5.51
CA ARG A 137 -8.04 -18.76 4.47
C ARG A 137 -9.43 -19.38 4.56
N GLU A 138 -9.94 -19.58 5.76
CA GLU A 138 -11.20 -20.26 6.00
C GLU A 138 -12.41 -19.30 5.93
N SER A 139 -12.18 -17.99 6.08
CA SER A 139 -13.25 -16.99 6.07
C SER A 139 -14.06 -17.00 4.76
N PRO A 140 -15.37 -17.36 4.80
CA PRO A 140 -16.22 -17.38 3.61
C PRO A 140 -16.34 -16.00 2.97
N LYS A 141 -16.35 -14.94 3.80
CA LYS A 141 -16.38 -13.55 3.34
C LYS A 141 -15.13 -13.21 2.54
N GLU A 142 -13.95 -13.43 3.10
CA GLU A 142 -12.68 -13.05 2.45
C GLU A 142 -12.45 -13.86 1.18
N ARG A 143 -12.83 -15.14 1.17
CA ARG A 143 -12.83 -15.98 -0.03
C ARG A 143 -13.77 -15.45 -1.10
N ALA A 144 -15.00 -15.07 -0.74
CA ALA A 144 -15.96 -14.50 -1.69
C ALA A 144 -15.44 -13.19 -2.29
N GLU A 145 -14.91 -12.28 -1.46
CA GLU A 145 -14.31 -11.03 -1.94
C GLU A 145 -13.07 -11.27 -2.82
N ASN A 146 -12.25 -12.28 -2.50
CA ASN A 146 -11.11 -12.65 -3.33
C ASN A 146 -11.54 -13.17 -4.70
N VAL A 147 -12.53 -14.08 -4.74
CA VAL A 147 -13.11 -14.60 -5.99
C VAL A 147 -13.69 -13.48 -6.86
N MET A 148 -14.23 -12.41 -6.27
CA MET A 148 -14.75 -11.28 -7.05
C MET A 148 -13.68 -10.50 -7.82
N ILE A 149 -12.40 -10.66 -7.50
CA ILE A 149 -11.29 -9.95 -8.15
C ILE A 149 -10.31 -10.85 -8.93
N VAL A 150 -10.62 -12.14 -9.07
CA VAL A 150 -9.81 -13.13 -9.83
C VAL A 150 -10.62 -13.83 -10.91
#